data_AF-A0A9E5WGL3-F1
#
_entry.id   AF-A0A9E5WGL3-F1
#
_cell.length_a   1.000
_cell.length_b   1.000
_cell.length_c   1.000
_cell.angle_alpha   90.00
_cell.angle_beta   90.00
_cell.angle_gamma   90.00
#
_symmetry.space_group_name_H-M   'P 1'
#
loop_
_entity.id
_entity.type
_entity.pdbx_description
1 polymer ?
#
loop_
_entity_poly.entity_id
_entity_poly.type
_entity_poly.pdbx_seq_one_letter_code
_entity_poly.pdbx_strand_id
1 'polypeptide(L)'
;MQDVWALFECDAKKGGYFVDFGATNGTTMSNSLILARKFGWSGIVAEPNPVFHERLHRLRKCDISVKCVHSHSAGTLDFICAEHPMFSRLGVASEGAQIAQIEQTIPAQTISLNDLLDEYDAPDLIDFISIDTEGSEFDILSAFDFSKRRVNMFTIEHNFQPRRDQINSLMQENGYVRRFAEMSRFDDWYIRNDLV
;
A
#
# COMPACT_ATOMS: atom_id res chain seq x y z
N MET A 1 10.50 6.72 2.69
CA MET A 1 10.98 7.69 1.66
C MET A 1 10.17 7.58 0.37
N GLN A 2 9.04 6.88 0.40
CA GLN A 2 8.29 6.53 -0.80
C GLN A 2 7.59 7.75 -1.42
N ASP A 3 6.95 8.59 -0.60
CA ASP A 3 6.36 9.87 -1.03
C ASP A 3 7.36 10.82 -1.69
N VAL A 4 8.57 10.93 -1.13
CA VAL A 4 9.64 11.78 -1.68
C VAL A 4 10.09 11.26 -3.04
N TRP A 5 10.22 9.94 -3.21
CA TRP A 5 10.53 9.36 -4.52
C TRP A 5 9.41 9.59 -5.53
N ALA A 6 8.15 9.40 -5.14
CA ALA A 6 7.01 9.68 -6.00
C ALA A 6 7.01 11.15 -6.47
N LEU A 7 7.28 12.09 -5.56
CA LEU A 7 7.43 13.51 -5.89
C LEU A 7 8.61 13.79 -6.80
N PHE A 8 9.73 13.08 -6.65
CA PHE A 8 10.89 13.21 -7.52
C PHE A 8 10.56 12.78 -8.95
N GLU A 9 9.98 11.60 -9.14
CA GLU A 9 9.68 11.08 -10.48
C GLU A 9 8.58 11.90 -11.20
N CYS A 10 7.65 12.52 -10.46
CA CYS A 10 6.60 13.35 -11.04
C CYS A 10 6.91 14.86 -11.07
N ASP A 11 8.17 15.26 -10.95
CA ASP A 11 8.62 16.66 -10.95
C ASP A 11 7.80 17.55 -9.99
N ALA A 12 7.67 17.09 -8.74
CA ALA A 12 6.99 17.80 -7.67
C ALA A 12 5.52 18.15 -7.98
N LYS A 13 4.84 17.31 -8.79
CA LYS A 13 3.42 17.47 -9.18
C LYS A 13 2.53 17.86 -8.00
N LYS A 14 1.61 18.79 -8.25
CA LYS A 14 0.53 19.16 -7.34
C LYS A 14 -0.80 18.51 -7.79
N GLY A 15 -1.68 18.22 -6.85
CA GLY A 15 -3.02 17.71 -7.15
C GLY A 15 -3.05 16.33 -7.80
N GLY A 16 -2.14 15.42 -7.43
CA GLY A 16 -2.20 14.03 -7.87
C GLY A 16 -3.18 13.18 -7.04
N TYR A 17 -3.29 11.90 -7.40
CA TYR A 17 -4.09 10.92 -6.65
C TYR A 17 -3.21 9.80 -6.10
N PHE A 18 -3.28 9.53 -4.79
CA PHE A 18 -2.54 8.44 -4.14
C PHE A 18 -3.44 7.37 -3.55
N VAL A 19 -2.90 6.18 -3.37
CA VAL A 19 -3.49 5.09 -2.58
C VAL A 19 -2.40 4.56 -1.65
N ASP A 20 -2.71 4.38 -0.38
CA ASP A 20 -1.71 3.97 0.64
C ASP A 20 -2.36 3.00 1.63
N PHE A 21 -1.98 1.74 1.59
CA PHE A 21 -2.51 0.72 2.50
C PHE A 21 -1.38 0.03 3.27
N GLY A 22 -1.57 -0.10 4.58
CA GLY A 22 -0.46 -0.10 5.54
C GLY A 22 -0.26 1.25 6.23
N ALA A 23 -1.30 2.10 6.27
CA ALA A 23 -1.14 3.50 6.65
C ALA A 23 -0.81 3.72 8.14
N THR A 24 -0.93 2.68 8.97
CA THR A 24 -0.72 2.69 10.43
C THR A 24 -1.40 3.88 11.08
N ASN A 25 -0.67 4.69 11.86
CA ASN A 25 -1.22 5.84 12.56
C ASN A 25 -1.43 7.09 11.67
N GLY A 26 -1.14 6.98 10.37
CA GLY A 26 -1.32 8.01 9.34
C GLY A 26 -0.29 9.14 9.36
N THR A 27 0.70 9.11 10.26
CA THR A 27 1.64 10.21 10.46
C THR A 27 3.10 9.80 10.62
N THR A 28 3.38 8.80 11.45
CA THR A 28 4.74 8.27 11.63
C THR A 28 5.11 7.45 10.42
N MET A 29 6.25 7.76 9.79
CA MET A 29 6.75 7.04 8.60
C MET A 29 5.72 6.92 7.46
N SER A 30 4.73 7.82 7.40
CA SER A 30 3.68 7.76 6.38
C SER A 30 4.26 7.91 4.99
N ASN A 31 3.82 7.05 4.07
CA ASN A 31 4.23 7.05 2.67
C ASN A 31 3.42 8.01 1.79
N SER A 32 2.48 8.77 2.36
CA SER A 32 1.55 9.63 1.60
C SER A 32 1.21 10.97 2.24
N LEU A 33 1.61 11.22 3.50
CA LEU A 33 1.16 12.40 4.25
C LEU A 33 1.60 13.72 3.61
N ILE A 34 2.84 13.79 3.10
CA ILE A 34 3.35 15.01 2.49
C ILE A 34 2.63 15.30 1.16
N LEU A 35 2.26 14.26 0.40
CA LEU A 35 1.52 14.36 -0.87
C LEU A 35 0.21 15.10 -0.62
N ALA A 36 -0.56 14.64 0.38
CA ALA A 36 -1.80 15.27 0.78
C ALA A 36 -1.59 16.70 1.33
N ARG A 37 -0.74 16.85 2.35
CA ARG A 37 -0.66 18.11 3.12
C ARG A 37 0.10 19.24 2.44
N LYS A 38 1.09 18.93 1.62
CA LYS A 38 2.00 19.91 1.01
C LYS A 38 1.87 20.00 -0.50
N PHE A 39 1.41 18.92 -1.15
CA PHE A 39 1.24 18.88 -2.60
C PHE A 39 -0.22 18.87 -3.04
N GLY A 40 -1.17 18.84 -2.09
CA GLY A 40 -2.59 18.94 -2.39
C GLY A 40 -3.14 17.72 -3.11
N TRP A 41 -2.49 16.57 -2.96
CA TRP A 41 -2.99 15.32 -3.54
C TRP A 41 -4.23 14.85 -2.78
N SER A 42 -5.14 14.23 -3.51
CA SER A 42 -6.27 13.47 -2.96
C SER A 42 -5.96 11.98 -2.98
N GLY A 43 -6.74 11.15 -2.29
CA GLY A 43 -6.42 9.74 -2.25
C GLY A 43 -7.16 8.93 -1.20
N ILE A 44 -6.79 7.67 -1.12
CA ILE A 44 -7.34 6.69 -0.18
C ILE A 44 -6.21 6.22 0.74
N VAL A 45 -6.49 6.09 2.03
CA VAL A 45 -5.68 5.30 2.94
C VAL A 45 -6.46 4.09 3.44
N ALA A 46 -5.81 2.94 3.61
CA ALA A 46 -6.43 1.77 4.25
C ALA A 46 -5.59 1.25 5.42
N GLU A 47 -6.27 1.00 6.53
CA GLU A 47 -5.67 0.47 7.75
C GLU A 47 -6.72 -0.36 8.50
N PRO A 48 -6.57 -1.69 8.58
CA PRO A 48 -7.53 -2.54 9.27
C PRO A 48 -7.37 -2.55 10.81
N ASN A 49 -6.25 -2.09 11.37
CA ASN A 49 -6.02 -2.13 12.82
C ASN A 49 -6.81 -1.02 13.56
N PRO A 50 -7.82 -1.38 14.40
CA PRO A 50 -8.71 -0.41 15.04
C PRO A 50 -8.03 0.60 15.94
N VAL A 51 -6.86 0.27 16.50
CA VAL A 51 -6.11 1.18 17.37
C VAL A 51 -5.70 2.47 16.66
N PHE A 52 -5.61 2.45 15.32
CA PHE A 52 -5.21 3.60 14.53
C PHE A 52 -6.39 4.43 13.98
N HIS A 53 -7.60 3.88 13.93
CA HIS A 53 -8.72 4.48 13.21
C HIS A 53 -9.07 5.89 13.70
N GLU A 54 -9.20 6.08 15.02
CA GLU A 54 -9.55 7.40 15.59
C GLU A 54 -8.53 8.48 15.19
N ARG A 55 -7.24 8.12 15.25
CA ARG A 55 -6.16 9.03 14.90
C ARG A 55 -6.12 9.30 13.39
N LEU A 56 -6.32 8.27 12.56
CA LEU A 56 -6.40 8.41 11.10
C LEU A 56 -7.50 9.39 10.71
N HIS A 57 -8.73 9.18 11.18
CA HIS A 57 -9.86 10.07 10.90
C HIS A 57 -9.65 11.49 11.40
N ARG A 58 -8.94 11.68 12.52
CA ARG A 58 -8.62 13.02 13.04
C ARG A 58 -7.57 13.75 12.22
N LEU A 59 -6.56 13.05 11.70
CA LEU A 59 -5.34 13.67 11.16
C LEU A 59 -5.24 13.65 9.63
N ARG A 60 -5.91 12.70 8.97
CA ARG A 60 -5.94 12.56 7.52
C ARG A 60 -7.14 13.31 6.95
N LYS A 61 -6.92 13.97 5.82
CA LYS A 61 -7.96 14.67 5.04
C LYS A 61 -8.05 14.02 3.66
N CYS A 62 -8.38 12.75 3.65
CA CYS A 62 -8.52 11.90 2.48
C CYS A 62 -9.51 10.78 2.82
N ASP A 63 -9.85 9.95 1.83
CA ASP A 63 -10.71 8.79 2.07
C ASP A 63 -9.99 7.76 2.93
N ILE A 64 -10.72 7.10 3.82
CA ILE A 64 -10.17 6.16 4.81
C ILE A 64 -11.01 4.87 4.78
N SER A 65 -10.38 3.78 4.39
CA SER A 65 -10.92 2.43 4.51
C SER A 65 -10.38 1.73 5.75
N VAL A 66 -11.27 1.04 6.47
CA VAL A 66 -10.92 0.17 7.61
C VAL A 66 -10.92 -1.32 7.21
N LYS A 67 -11.10 -1.61 5.91
CA LYS A 67 -11.04 -2.97 5.37
C LYS A 67 -9.58 -3.33 5.09
N CYS A 68 -9.28 -4.62 5.22
CA CYS A 68 -7.97 -5.15 4.87
C CYS A 68 -7.87 -5.32 3.35
N VAL A 69 -6.95 -4.61 2.71
CA VAL A 69 -6.69 -4.78 1.28
C VAL A 69 -6.05 -6.15 1.06
N HIS A 70 -6.65 -6.96 0.17
CA HIS A 70 -6.25 -8.35 -0.06
C HIS A 70 -6.51 -8.76 -1.52
N SER A 71 -6.27 -10.03 -1.87
CA SER A 71 -6.52 -10.60 -3.19
C SER A 71 -8.00 -10.75 -3.58
N HIS A 72 -8.94 -10.55 -2.65
CA HIS A 72 -10.37 -10.71 -2.89
C HIS A 72 -11.22 -9.88 -1.92
N SER A 73 -12.41 -9.50 -2.37
CA SER A 73 -13.41 -8.77 -1.57
C SER A 73 -14.40 -9.71 -0.88
N ALA A 74 -15.16 -9.12 0.06
CA ALA A 74 -16.29 -9.77 0.73
C ALA A 74 -15.93 -11.06 1.49
N GLY A 75 -14.65 -11.20 1.86
CA GLY A 75 -14.17 -12.21 2.78
C GLY A 75 -13.94 -11.65 4.18
N THR A 76 -13.61 -12.55 5.10
CA THR A 76 -13.11 -12.20 6.43
C THR A 76 -11.84 -13.00 6.66
N LEU A 77 -10.77 -12.31 7.07
CA LEU A 77 -9.50 -12.94 7.44
C LEU A 77 -9.15 -12.58 8.87
N ASP A 78 -8.36 -13.45 9.50
CA ASP A 78 -7.75 -13.16 10.78
C ASP A 78 -6.65 -12.11 10.58
N PHE A 79 -6.77 -10.99 11.28
CA PHE A 79 -5.76 -9.94 11.32
C PHE A 79 -5.10 -9.96 12.70
N ILE A 80 -3.78 -10.11 12.72
CA ILE A 80 -2.96 -10.15 13.93
C ILE A 80 -2.63 -8.72 14.32
N CYS A 81 -3.14 -8.28 15.47
CA CYS A 81 -2.70 -7.07 16.15
C CYS A 81 -1.51 -7.40 17.05
N ALA A 82 -0.35 -6.84 16.70
CA ALA A 82 0.88 -7.00 17.50
C ALA A 82 0.87 -6.04 18.70
N GLU A 83 1.56 -6.42 19.78
CA GLU A 83 1.76 -5.58 20.98
C GLU A 83 2.36 -4.22 20.62
N HIS A 84 3.27 -4.20 19.65
CA HIS A 84 3.68 -2.97 18.99
C HIS A 84 2.88 -2.81 17.68
N PRO A 85 1.85 -1.95 17.63
CA PRO A 85 0.83 -2.03 16.59
C PRO A 85 1.30 -1.81 15.15
N MET A 86 2.46 -1.16 14.96
CA MET A 86 3.05 -0.97 13.62
C MET A 86 3.50 -2.29 12.97
N PHE A 87 3.62 -3.39 13.70
CA PHE A 87 3.98 -4.71 13.16
C PHE A 87 2.75 -5.64 13.01
N SER A 88 1.55 -5.06 12.96
CA SER A 88 0.31 -5.82 12.78
C SER A 88 0.16 -6.24 11.32
N ARG A 89 -0.40 -7.42 11.08
CA ARG A 89 -0.41 -8.05 9.75
C ARG A 89 -1.53 -9.07 9.60
N LEU A 90 -1.78 -9.53 8.39
CA LEU A 90 -2.67 -10.68 8.18
C LEU A 90 -2.10 -11.95 8.81
N GLY A 91 -2.99 -12.78 9.37
CA GLY A 91 -2.64 -13.99 10.13
C GLY A 91 -2.15 -15.17 9.31
N VAL A 92 -1.96 -14.99 7.99
CA VAL A 92 -1.38 -16.00 7.13
C VAL A 92 0.12 -15.99 7.38
N ALA A 93 0.65 -17.08 7.94
CA ALA A 93 2.06 -17.19 8.30
C ALA A 93 2.97 -16.90 7.09
N SER A 94 3.55 -15.70 7.02
CA SER A 94 4.72 -15.48 6.17
C SER A 94 5.89 -16.23 6.81
N GLU A 95 6.35 -17.28 6.14
CA GLU A 95 7.54 -18.04 6.53
C GLU A 95 8.72 -17.06 6.70
N GLY A 96 9.28 -16.98 7.90
CA GLY A 96 10.50 -16.20 8.17
C GLY A 96 10.31 -14.81 8.77
N ALA A 97 9.07 -14.30 8.91
CA ALA A 97 8.86 -13.06 9.67
C ALA A 97 9.01 -13.33 11.18
N GLN A 98 9.79 -12.50 11.88
CA GLN A 98 9.82 -12.53 13.34
C GLN A 98 8.40 -12.32 13.84
N ILE A 99 7.89 -13.28 14.61
CA ILE A 99 6.57 -13.17 15.22
C ILE A 99 6.68 -12.06 16.26
N ALA A 100 6.22 -10.85 15.93
CA ALA A 100 5.94 -9.83 16.92
C ALA A 100 5.02 -10.43 17.99
N GLN A 101 5.21 -10.07 19.26
CA GLN A 101 4.32 -10.57 20.31
C GLN A 101 2.88 -10.23 19.94
N ILE A 102 2.04 -11.27 19.87
CA ILE A 102 0.64 -11.14 19.48
C ILE A 102 -0.12 -10.60 20.68
N GLU A 103 -0.76 -9.44 20.54
CA GLU A 103 -1.67 -8.91 21.55
C GLU A 103 -3.05 -9.54 21.39
N GLN A 104 -3.57 -9.57 20.16
CA GLN A 104 -4.86 -10.15 19.82
C GLN A 104 -4.96 -10.47 18.33
N THR A 105 -5.94 -11.31 17.97
CA THR A 105 -6.36 -11.54 16.59
C THR A 105 -7.81 -11.09 16.43
N ILE A 106 -8.08 -10.31 15.39
CA ILE A 106 -9.41 -9.77 15.09
C ILE A 106 -9.87 -10.21 13.71
N PRO A 107 -11.18 -10.42 13.48
CA PRO A 107 -11.71 -10.60 12.14
C PRO A 107 -11.67 -9.26 11.38
N ALA A 108 -11.01 -9.25 10.23
CA ALA A 108 -10.97 -8.10 9.32
C ALA A 108 -11.70 -8.43 8.01
N GLN A 109 -12.61 -7.53 7.60
CA GLN A 109 -13.26 -7.62 6.29
C GLN A 109 -12.24 -7.34 5.18
N THR A 110 -12.26 -8.15 4.13
CA THR A 110 -11.34 -7.98 2.99
C THR A 110 -11.95 -7.14 1.88
N ILE A 111 -11.09 -6.41 1.17
CA ILE A 111 -11.42 -5.71 -0.07
C ILE A 111 -10.28 -5.88 -1.07
N SER A 112 -10.60 -6.16 -2.33
CA SER A 112 -9.60 -6.17 -3.41
C SER A 112 -9.15 -4.74 -3.72
N LEU A 113 -7.93 -4.57 -4.24
CA LEU A 113 -7.49 -3.23 -4.66
C LEU A 113 -8.42 -2.66 -5.76
N ASN A 114 -8.93 -3.50 -6.66
CA ASN A 114 -9.89 -3.06 -7.68
C ASN A 114 -11.17 -2.50 -7.06
N ASP A 115 -11.77 -3.25 -6.13
CA ASP A 115 -13.03 -2.86 -5.50
C ASP A 115 -12.86 -1.70 -4.51
N LEU A 116 -11.69 -1.57 -3.88
CA LEU A 116 -11.36 -0.40 -3.05
C LEU A 116 -11.39 0.87 -3.90
N LEU A 117 -10.78 0.81 -5.09
CA LEU A 117 -10.75 1.95 -6.00
C LEU A 117 -12.14 2.27 -6.55
N ASP A 118 -12.97 1.26 -6.80
CA ASP A 118 -14.37 1.45 -7.20
C ASP A 118 -15.22 2.04 -6.05
N GLU A 119 -15.04 1.56 -4.81
CA GLU A 119 -15.81 1.97 -3.63
C GLU A 119 -15.66 3.45 -3.28
N TYR A 120 -14.50 4.02 -3.57
CA TYR A 120 -14.18 5.44 -3.30
C TYR A 120 -14.17 6.30 -4.57
N ASP A 121 -14.75 5.83 -5.67
CA ASP A 121 -14.82 6.55 -6.95
C ASP A 121 -13.43 7.08 -7.40
N ALA A 122 -12.38 6.28 -7.19
CA ALA A 122 -11.02 6.66 -7.54
C ALA A 122 -10.89 6.90 -9.05
N PRO A 123 -10.12 7.93 -9.47
CA PRO A 123 -9.98 8.27 -10.88
C PRO A 123 -9.31 7.14 -11.69
N ASP A 124 -9.53 7.15 -13.00
CA ASP A 124 -8.89 6.22 -13.94
C ASP A 124 -7.36 6.32 -13.91
N LEU A 125 -6.84 7.51 -13.60
CA LEU A 125 -5.41 7.77 -13.41
C LEU A 125 -5.08 7.88 -11.92
N ILE A 126 -4.28 6.94 -11.44
CA ILE A 126 -3.68 6.95 -10.12
C ILE A 126 -2.20 7.30 -10.27
N ASP A 127 -1.76 8.35 -9.61
CA ASP A 127 -0.37 8.78 -9.72
C ASP A 127 0.56 7.88 -8.91
N PHE A 128 0.12 7.42 -7.76
CA PHE A 128 0.99 6.69 -6.83
C PHE A 128 0.22 5.69 -5.96
N ILE A 129 0.74 4.47 -5.82
CA ILE A 129 0.27 3.48 -4.86
C ILE A 129 1.41 3.01 -3.96
N SER A 130 1.20 3.08 -2.65
CA SER A 130 2.06 2.52 -1.61
C SER A 130 1.44 1.23 -1.07
N ILE A 131 2.19 0.13 -1.11
CA ILE A 131 1.79 -1.21 -0.68
C ILE A 131 2.74 -1.66 0.43
N ASP A 132 2.24 -1.70 1.65
CA ASP A 132 3.00 -2.06 2.86
C ASP A 132 2.09 -2.90 3.77
N THR A 133 2.06 -4.21 3.56
CA THR A 133 1.08 -5.12 4.18
C THR A 133 1.70 -6.27 4.95
N GLU A 134 3.01 -6.20 5.20
CA GLU A 134 3.77 -7.17 5.98
C GLU A 134 3.63 -8.61 5.44
N GLY A 135 3.55 -8.77 4.11
CA GLY A 135 3.70 -10.06 3.41
C GLY A 135 2.61 -10.45 2.41
N SER A 136 1.54 -9.66 2.26
CA SER A 136 0.46 -9.94 1.30
C SER A 136 0.58 -9.20 -0.05
N GLU A 137 1.69 -8.53 -0.29
CA GLU A 137 1.87 -7.63 -1.44
C GLU A 137 1.71 -8.35 -2.78
N PHE A 138 2.33 -9.53 -2.91
CA PHE A 138 2.21 -10.36 -4.12
C PHE A 138 0.78 -10.83 -4.35
N ASP A 139 0.06 -11.21 -3.30
CA ASP A 139 -1.31 -11.72 -3.42
C ASP A 139 -2.28 -10.60 -3.83
N ILE A 140 -2.07 -9.38 -3.31
CA ILE A 140 -2.81 -8.18 -3.72
C ILE A 140 -2.54 -7.85 -5.19
N LEU A 141 -1.27 -7.78 -5.59
CA LEU A 141 -0.88 -7.40 -6.95
C LEU A 141 -1.28 -8.45 -7.99
N SER A 142 -1.21 -9.74 -7.67
CA SER A 142 -1.61 -10.81 -8.60
C SER A 142 -3.11 -10.82 -8.88
N ALA A 143 -3.93 -10.25 -7.99
CA ALA A 143 -5.35 -10.05 -8.18
C ALA A 143 -5.73 -8.67 -8.76
N PHE A 144 -4.77 -7.75 -8.86
CA PHE A 144 -5.00 -6.41 -9.39
C PHE A 144 -5.13 -6.45 -10.91
N ASP A 145 -6.17 -5.78 -11.44
CA ASP A 145 -6.39 -5.70 -12.88
C ASP A 145 -5.71 -4.45 -13.44
N PHE A 146 -4.46 -4.61 -13.87
CA PHE A 146 -3.64 -3.53 -14.43
C PHE A 146 -4.24 -2.89 -15.70
N SER A 147 -5.28 -3.49 -16.31
CA SER A 147 -5.96 -2.94 -17.49
C SER A 147 -7.10 -1.98 -17.15
N LYS A 148 -7.68 -2.08 -15.95
CA LYS A 148 -8.84 -1.26 -15.54
C LYS A 148 -8.48 0.18 -15.20
N ARG A 149 -7.31 0.39 -14.60
CA ARG A 149 -6.83 1.70 -14.18
C ARG A 149 -5.38 1.89 -14.53
N ARG A 150 -5.03 3.12 -14.90
CA ARG A 150 -3.65 3.51 -15.12
C ARG A 150 -3.04 3.93 -13.80
N VAL A 151 -2.05 3.18 -13.33
CA VAL A 151 -1.23 3.55 -12.17
C VAL A 151 0.16 3.97 -12.65
N ASN A 152 0.63 5.17 -12.33
CA ASN A 152 1.93 5.64 -12.81
C ASN A 152 3.09 5.05 -12.01
N MET A 153 2.96 4.98 -10.68
CA MET A 153 4.03 4.59 -9.77
C MET A 153 3.53 3.68 -8.65
N PHE A 154 4.35 2.69 -8.31
CA PHE A 154 4.18 1.85 -7.13
C PHE A 154 5.42 1.88 -6.25
N THR A 155 5.23 1.88 -4.94
CA THR A 155 6.22 1.42 -3.97
C THR A 155 5.66 0.18 -3.28
N ILE A 156 6.47 -0.88 -3.23
CA ILE A 156 6.05 -2.17 -2.72
C ILE A 156 7.06 -2.63 -1.68
N GLU A 157 6.62 -2.75 -0.42
CA GLU A 157 7.46 -3.31 0.63
C GLU A 157 7.67 -4.80 0.37
N HIS A 158 8.91 -5.24 0.36
CA HIS A 158 9.23 -6.67 0.25
C HIS A 158 9.97 -7.19 1.48
N ASN A 159 10.53 -6.34 2.34
CA ASN A 159 11.24 -6.69 3.58
C ASN A 159 12.19 -7.90 3.46
N PHE A 160 12.92 -7.97 2.33
CA PHE A 160 13.79 -9.09 1.93
C PHE A 160 13.14 -10.48 1.87
N GLN A 161 11.81 -10.55 1.77
CA GLN A 161 11.05 -11.79 1.69
C GLN A 161 11.25 -12.50 0.34
N PRO A 162 11.11 -13.84 0.30
CA PRO A 162 11.36 -14.64 -0.91
C PRO A 162 10.50 -14.26 -2.12
N ARG A 163 9.31 -13.68 -1.89
CA ARG A 163 8.38 -13.30 -2.96
C ARG A 163 8.80 -12.05 -3.76
N ARG A 164 9.89 -11.37 -3.39
CA ARG A 164 10.39 -10.17 -4.09
C ARG A 164 10.57 -10.40 -5.60
N ASP A 165 11.16 -11.53 -5.99
CA ASP A 165 11.40 -11.82 -7.40
C ASP A 165 10.10 -12.09 -8.18
N GLN A 166 9.10 -12.67 -7.52
CA GLN A 166 7.76 -12.86 -8.09
C GLN A 166 7.06 -11.51 -8.30
N ILE A 167 7.14 -10.61 -7.31
CA ILE A 167 6.64 -9.23 -7.44
C ILE A 167 7.33 -8.53 -8.61
N ASN A 168 8.66 -8.57 -8.68
CA ASN A 168 9.40 -7.92 -9.75
C ASN A 168 9.03 -8.46 -11.14
N SER A 169 8.85 -9.78 -11.27
CA SER A 169 8.43 -10.40 -12.53
C SER A 169 7.02 -9.95 -12.93
N LEU A 170 6.08 -9.98 -11.98
CA LEU A 170 4.71 -9.51 -12.19
C LEU A 170 4.64 -8.04 -12.62
N MET A 171 5.42 -7.16 -11.99
CA MET A 171 5.46 -5.74 -12.34
C MET A 171 6.04 -5.52 -13.73
N GLN A 172 7.09 -6.24 -14.11
CA GLN A 172 7.69 -6.15 -15.45
C GLN A 172 6.73 -6.62 -16.54
N GLU A 173 6.03 -7.75 -16.33
CA GLU A 173 5.02 -8.28 -17.24
C GLU A 173 3.87 -7.28 -17.48
N ASN A 174 3.56 -6.46 -16.47
CA ASN A 174 2.52 -5.43 -16.54
C ASN A 174 3.05 -4.04 -16.96
N GLY A 175 4.27 -3.96 -17.49
CA GLY A 175 4.78 -2.74 -18.14
C GLY A 175 5.40 -1.72 -17.18
N TYR A 176 5.94 -2.16 -16.05
CA TYR A 176 6.67 -1.32 -15.10
C TYR A 176 8.16 -1.65 -15.07
N VAL A 177 8.99 -0.63 -14.85
CA VAL A 177 10.43 -0.79 -14.62
C VAL A 177 10.75 -0.46 -13.17
N ARG A 178 11.64 -1.27 -12.58
CA ARG A 178 12.14 -1.03 -11.23
C ARG A 178 13.20 0.10 -11.23
N ARG A 179 13.11 1.00 -10.26
CA ARG A 179 13.98 2.18 -10.08
C ARG A 179 14.79 2.07 -8.80
N PHE A 180 16.05 2.49 -8.85
CA PHE A 180 16.92 2.66 -7.69
C PHE A 180 16.97 1.47 -6.71
N ALA A 181 17.01 0.23 -7.22
CA ALA A 181 16.92 -0.99 -6.41
C ALA A 181 18.01 -1.12 -5.33
N GLU A 182 19.16 -0.46 -5.50
CA GLU A 182 20.23 -0.42 -4.49
C GLU A 182 19.96 0.60 -3.37
N MET A 183 19.07 1.57 -3.60
CA MET A 183 18.73 2.65 -2.66
C MET A 183 17.40 2.41 -1.95
N SER A 184 16.47 1.67 -2.55
CA SER A 184 15.12 1.42 -2.02
C SER A 184 15.08 0.44 -0.83
N ARG A 185 16.18 -0.29 -0.59
CA ARG A 185 16.41 -1.17 0.57
C ARG A 185 15.37 -2.27 0.76
N PHE A 186 14.35 -2.02 1.58
CA PHE A 186 13.29 -2.95 1.95
C PHE A 186 12.05 -2.78 1.06
N ASP A 187 12.03 -1.75 0.22
CA ASP A 187 11.05 -1.51 -0.83
C ASP A 187 11.64 -1.78 -2.21
N ASP A 188 10.77 -2.06 -3.18
CA ASP A 188 11.06 -1.86 -4.60
C ASP A 188 10.13 -0.77 -5.16
N TRP A 189 10.70 0.13 -5.97
CA TRP A 189 9.98 1.25 -6.58
C TRP A 189 9.81 1.01 -8.06
N TYR A 190 8.58 1.13 -8.56
CA TYR A 190 8.22 0.81 -9.93
C TYR A 190 7.52 1.99 -10.59
N ILE A 191 7.93 2.31 -11.81
CA ILE A 191 7.30 3.34 -12.64
C ILE A 191 6.92 2.74 -13.99
N ARG A 192 5.80 3.17 -14.58
CA ARG A 192 5.41 2.70 -15.91
C ARG A 192 6.50 2.98 -16.95
N ASN A 193 6.71 2.03 -17.86
CA ASN A 193 7.73 2.11 -18.90
C ASN A 193 7.57 3.33 -19.83
N ASP A 194 6.35 3.81 -20.03
CA ASP A 194 6.07 4.96 -20.90
C ASP A 194 6.33 6.33 -20.25
N LEU A 195 6.82 6.34 -19.00
CA LEU A 195 7.19 7.55 -18.25
C LEU A 195 8.71 7.69 -18.02
N VAL A 196 9.51 6.76 -18.54
CA VAL A 196 10.98 6.69 -18.35
C VAL A 196 11.73 7.03 -19.63
#